data_AF-A0A8S2U449-F1
#
_entry.id   AF-A0A8S2U449-F1
#
_cell.length_a   1.000
_cell.length_b   1.000
_cell.length_c   1.000
_cell.angle_alpha   90.00
_cell.angle_beta   90.00
_cell.angle_gamma   90.00
#
_symmetry.space_group_name_H-M   'P 1'
#
loop_
_entity.id
_entity.type
_entity.pdbx_description
1 polymer ?
#
loop_
_entity_poly.entity_id
_entity_poly.type
_entity_poly.pdbx_seq_one_letter_code
_entity_poly.pdbx_strand_id
1 'polypeptide(L)'
;LDQPSDVLIDKDTDSLIICDKGNYRVVRWSRRSGTTKGEKLIDNISCYGLAMDEQRYLYVSDIGKNEVRRYKFGENNGTLVAGVNGGGVGLNQLSYPAHLFVDRD
;
A
#
# COMPACT_ATOMS: atom_id res chain seq x y z
N LEU A 1 5.39 5.96 -13.68
CA LEU A 1 4.20 5.72 -12.83
C LEU A 1 2.99 5.94 -13.72
N ASP A 2 1.90 5.23 -13.48
CA ASP A 2 0.61 5.37 -14.16
C ASP A 2 -0.48 5.52 -13.10
N GLN A 3 -1.22 6.62 -13.17
CA GLN A 3 -2.27 7.02 -12.22
C GLN A 3 -1.89 6.83 -10.73
N PRO A 4 -0.75 7.35 -10.24
CA PRO A 4 -0.41 7.19 -8.83
C PRO A 4 -1.46 7.86 -7.94
N SER A 5 -1.93 7.17 -6.90
CA SER A 5 -3.04 7.65 -6.06
C SER A 5 -2.61 8.11 -4.67
N ASP A 6 -1.47 7.61 -4.17
CA ASP A 6 -0.97 7.95 -2.84
C ASP A 6 0.55 7.75 -2.73
N VAL A 7 1.16 8.45 -1.79
CA VAL A 7 2.60 8.40 -1.50
C VAL A 7 2.87 8.64 -0.02
N LEU A 8 3.80 7.86 0.55
CA LEU A 8 4.34 8.12 1.88
C LEU A 8 5.87 8.16 1.87
N ILE A 9 6.44 8.74 2.93
CA ILE A 9 7.87 8.80 3.16
C ILE A 9 8.26 7.67 4.11
N ASP A 10 9.13 6.77 3.65
CA ASP A 10 9.88 5.86 4.50
C ASP A 10 11.16 6.57 4.95
N LYS A 11 11.16 7.05 6.21
CA LYS A 11 12.28 7.80 6.78
C LYS A 11 13.51 6.93 7.03
N ASP A 12 13.34 5.64 7.27
CA ASP A 12 14.45 4.75 7.59
C ASP A 12 15.30 4.44 6.35
N THR A 13 14.64 4.26 5.20
CA THR A 13 15.34 4.02 3.93
C THR A 13 15.52 5.30 3.11
N ASP A 14 15.08 6.43 3.64
CA ASP A 14 15.07 7.73 2.95
C ASP A 14 14.45 7.63 1.54
N SER A 15 13.25 7.04 1.47
CA SER A 15 12.58 6.71 0.21
C SER A 15 11.11 7.16 0.19
N LEU A 16 10.57 7.36 -1.01
CA LEU A 16 9.14 7.43 -1.26
C LEU A 16 8.60 6.03 -1.51
N ILE A 17 7.44 5.73 -0.93
CA ILE A 17 6.65 4.54 -1.23
C ILE A 17 5.39 5.03 -1.93
N ILE A 18 5.18 4.59 -3.17
CA ILE A 18 4.19 5.17 -4.07
C ILE A 18 3.23 4.07 -4.52
N CYS A 19 1.94 4.32 -4.38
CA CYS A 19 0.92 3.50 -4.99
C CYS A 19 0.87 3.85 -6.48
N ASP A 20 1.32 2.93 -7.33
CA ASP A 20 1.36 3.05 -8.79
C ASP A 20 0.15 2.30 -9.37
N LYS A 21 -1.04 2.78 -9.00
CA LYS A 21 -2.34 2.11 -9.18
C LYS A 21 -2.59 1.62 -10.61
N GLY A 22 -2.33 2.44 -11.63
CA GLY A 22 -2.55 2.06 -13.03
C GLY A 22 -1.72 0.85 -13.46
N ASN A 23 -0.59 0.62 -12.79
CA ASN A 23 0.27 -0.54 -12.99
C ASN A 23 0.05 -1.67 -11.97
N TYR A 24 -1.00 -1.62 -11.15
CA TYR A 24 -1.34 -2.61 -10.12
C TYR A 24 -0.19 -2.98 -9.18
N ARG A 25 0.57 -1.98 -8.72
CA ARG A 25 1.75 -2.20 -7.89
C ARG A 25 2.03 -1.06 -6.91
N VAL A 26 2.82 -1.38 -5.89
CA VAL A 26 3.46 -0.38 -5.03
C VAL A 26 4.96 -0.36 -5.35
N VAL A 27 5.53 0.83 -5.49
CA VAL A 27 6.95 1.02 -5.82
C VAL A 27 7.66 1.89 -4.79
N ARG A 28 8.97 1.68 -4.66
CA ARG A 28 9.87 2.48 -3.82
C ARG A 28 10.82 3.29 -4.69
N TRP A 29 10.98 4.56 -4.36
CA TRP A 29 11.92 5.47 -5.00
C TRP A 29 12.83 6.08 -3.94
N SER A 30 14.15 5.85 -4.04
CA SER A 30 15.12 6.52 -3.17
C SER A 30 15.05 8.05 -3.38
N ARG A 31 15.11 8.81 -2.28
CA ARG A 31 15.21 10.28 -2.32
C ARG A 31 16.65 10.77 -2.43
N ARG A 32 17.63 9.86 -2.33
CA ARG A 32 19.05 10.17 -2.46
C ARG A 32 19.39 10.52 -3.91
N SER A 33 20.31 11.46 -4.10
CA SER A 33 20.75 11.90 -5.43
C SER A 33 21.31 10.75 -6.26
N GLY A 34 20.93 10.67 -7.54
CA GLY A 34 21.50 9.72 -8.51
C GLY A 34 20.65 8.47 -8.77
N THR A 35 19.56 8.26 -8.04
CA THR A 35 18.61 7.15 -8.33
C THR A 35 17.45 7.63 -9.20
N THR A 36 17.33 7.10 -10.42
CA THR A 36 16.26 7.45 -11.37
C THR A 36 15.25 6.32 -11.60
N LYS A 37 15.40 5.19 -10.88
CA LYS A 37 14.58 4.00 -11.07
C LYS A 37 13.85 3.64 -9.78
N GLY A 38 12.56 3.35 -9.91
CA GLY A 38 11.76 2.78 -8.85
C GLY A 38 11.93 1.26 -8.77
N GLU A 39 11.90 0.74 -7.55
CA GLU A 39 11.89 -0.68 -7.26
C GLU A 39 10.45 -1.12 -6.97
N LYS A 40 10.03 -2.26 -7.50
CA LYS A 40 8.71 -2.82 -7.19
C LYS A 40 8.75 -3.49 -5.81
N LEU A 41 7.81 -3.12 -4.94
CA LEU A 41 7.68 -3.69 -3.60
C LEU A 41 6.56 -4.71 -3.52
N ILE A 42 5.40 -4.38 -4.09
CA ILE A 42 4.19 -5.21 -4.09
C ILE A 42 3.64 -5.23 -5.51
N ASP A 43 3.15 -6.37 -5.97
CA ASP A 43 2.46 -6.51 -7.25
C ASP A 43 1.02 -6.99 -7.09
N ASN A 44 0.29 -7.01 -8.20
CA ASN A 44 -1.08 -7.51 -8.28
C ASN A 44 -2.01 -6.88 -7.23
N ILE A 45 -1.85 -5.57 -7.01
CA ILE A 45 -2.61 -4.80 -6.04
C ILE A 45 -3.21 -3.56 -6.70
N SER A 46 -4.54 -3.43 -6.67
CA SER A 46 -5.21 -2.20 -7.12
C SER A 46 -5.20 -1.20 -5.98
N CYS A 47 -4.00 -0.75 -5.61
CA CYS A 47 -3.80 0.09 -4.44
C CYS A 47 -4.53 1.44 -4.59
N TYR A 48 -4.99 2.02 -3.48
CA TYR A 48 -5.49 3.39 -3.46
C TYR A 48 -4.86 4.23 -2.35
N GLY A 49 -4.89 3.75 -1.11
CA GLY A 49 -4.28 4.39 0.05
C GLY A 49 -3.13 3.58 0.62
N LEU A 50 -2.16 4.28 1.18
CA LEU A 50 -0.99 3.73 1.86
C LEU A 50 -0.90 4.27 3.29
N ALA A 51 -0.52 3.43 4.24
CA ALA A 51 -0.11 3.85 5.58
C ALA A 51 1.01 2.95 6.10
N MET A 52 1.86 3.44 6.98
CA MET A 52 2.95 2.67 7.55
C MET A 52 3.02 2.89 9.06
N ASP A 53 3.13 1.80 9.82
CA ASP A 53 3.27 1.85 11.28
C ASP A 53 4.74 2.00 11.72
N GLU A 54 4.95 2.14 13.03
CA GLU A 54 6.30 2.29 13.61
C GLU A 54 7.15 1.01 13.52
N GLN A 55 6.51 -0.15 13.39
CA GLN A 55 7.18 -1.44 13.16
C GLN A 55 7.45 -1.69 11.67
N ARG A 56 7.15 -0.70 10.81
CA ARG A 56 7.34 -0.71 9.35
C ARG A 56 6.52 -1.74 8.60
N TYR A 57 5.34 -2.07 9.11
CA TYR A 57 4.35 -2.72 8.29
C TYR A 57 3.68 -1.68 7.37
N LEU A 58 3.65 -2.00 6.08
CA LEU A 58 2.97 -1.21 5.06
C LEU A 58 1.53 -1.74 4.92
N TYR A 59 0.57 -0.87 5.19
CA TYR A 59 -0.84 -1.12 4.98
C TYR A 59 -1.26 -0.52 3.64
N VAL A 60 -1.96 -1.32 2.85
CA VAL A 60 -2.43 -0.94 1.51
C VAL A 60 -3.90 -1.30 1.38
N SER A 61 -4.71 -0.35 0.96
CA SER A 61 -6.09 -0.62 0.55
C SER A 61 -6.11 -1.04 -0.91
N ASP A 62 -6.64 -2.22 -1.20
CA ASP A 62 -6.90 -2.69 -2.56
C ASP A 62 -8.37 -2.42 -2.90
N ILE A 63 -8.61 -1.38 -3.69
CA ILE A 63 -9.97 -0.99 -4.07
C ILE A 63 -10.61 -1.97 -5.06
N GLY A 64 -9.81 -2.74 -5.80
CA GLY A 64 -10.31 -3.72 -6.76
C GLY A 64 -10.81 -4.98 -6.06
N LYS A 65 -10.15 -5.36 -4.96
CA LYS A 65 -10.51 -6.53 -4.14
C LYS A 65 -11.35 -6.19 -2.92
N ASN A 66 -11.55 -4.90 -2.62
CA ASN A 66 -12.27 -4.43 -1.45
C ASN A 66 -11.67 -4.96 -0.14
N GLU A 67 -10.36 -4.88 -0.02
CA GLU A 67 -9.62 -5.38 1.14
C GLU A 67 -8.54 -4.41 1.60
N VAL A 68 -8.09 -4.57 2.84
CA VAL A 68 -6.87 -3.94 3.36
C VAL A 68 -5.88 -5.04 3.70
N ARG A 69 -4.68 -4.93 3.13
CA ARG A 69 -3.57 -5.85 3.39
C ARG A 69 -2.43 -5.15 4.10
N ARG A 70 -1.76 -5.89 4.97
CA ARG A 70 -0.54 -5.47 5.67
C ARG A 70 0.65 -6.28 5.17
N TYR A 71 1.74 -5.62 4.84
CA TYR A 71 2.95 -6.23 4.32
C TYR A 71 4.13 -5.88 5.20
N LYS A 72 4.94 -6.87 5.55
CA LYS A 72 6.34 -6.62 5.91
C LYS A 72 7.15 -6.50 4.62
N PHE A 73 8.13 -5.60 4.57
CA PHE A 73 9.00 -5.49 3.40
C PHE A 73 9.66 -6.85 3.08
N GLY A 74 9.49 -7.31 1.83
CA GLY A 74 9.95 -8.62 1.36
C GLY A 74 8.88 -9.73 1.39
N GLU A 75 7.71 -9.49 1.98
CA GLU A 75 6.57 -10.42 1.88
C GLU A 75 5.81 -10.24 0.56
N ASN A 76 5.46 -11.34 -0.10
CA ASN A 76 4.75 -11.30 -1.37
C ASN A 76 3.21 -11.33 -1.23
N ASN A 77 2.68 -12.02 -0.22
CA ASN A 77 1.24 -12.29 -0.14
C ASN A 77 0.46 -11.34 0.77
N GLY A 78 1.13 -10.59 1.65
CA GLY A 78 0.49 -9.73 2.64
C GLY A 78 -0.46 -10.48 3.59
N THR A 79 -0.71 -9.91 4.76
CA THR A 79 -1.75 -10.38 5.68
C THR A 79 -3.04 -9.62 5.39
N LEU A 80 -4.16 -10.33 5.20
CA LEU A 80 -5.48 -9.68 5.15
C LEU A 80 -5.84 -9.15 6.54
N VAL A 81 -6.12 -7.85 6.64
CA VAL A 81 -6.46 -7.19 7.91
C VAL A 81 -7.95 -6.84 7.99
N ALA A 82 -8.57 -6.44 6.86
CA ALA A 82 -9.98 -6.11 6.77
C ALA A 82 -10.54 -6.36 5.36
N GLY A 83 -11.85 -6.52 5.21
CA GLY A 83 -12.51 -6.78 3.92
C GLY A 83 -12.61 -8.28 3.56
N VAL A 84 -12.88 -9.13 4.55
CA VAL A 84 -13.09 -10.57 4.33
C VAL A 84 -14.30 -10.76 3.42
N ASN A 85 -14.16 -11.60 2.39
CA ASN A 85 -15.15 -11.80 1.33
C ASN A 85 -15.44 -10.56 0.46
N GLY A 86 -14.52 -9.58 0.44
CA GLY A 86 -14.55 -8.45 -0.49
C GLY A 86 -15.74 -7.51 -0.30
N GLY A 87 -16.30 -7.07 -1.43
CA GLY A 87 -17.35 -6.05 -1.55
C GLY A 87 -18.65 -6.40 -0.84
N GLY A 88 -19.17 -5.55 0.05
CA GLY A 88 -20.51 -5.73 0.61
C GLY A 88 -20.85 -4.87 1.82
N VAL A 89 -21.94 -5.26 2.51
CA VAL A 89 -22.53 -4.53 3.65
C VAL A 89 -22.36 -5.26 4.99
N GLY A 90 -21.76 -6.46 4.98
CA GLY A 90 -21.43 -7.18 6.21
C GLY A 90 -20.38 -6.42 7.03
N LEU A 91 -20.38 -6.62 8.35
CA LEU A 91 -19.46 -5.94 9.28
C LEU A 91 -17.97 -6.20 9.00
N ASN A 92 -17.66 -7.26 8.26
CA ASN A 92 -16.30 -7.64 7.87
C ASN A 92 -15.99 -7.37 6.39
N GLN A 93 -16.93 -6.80 5.63
CA GLN A 93 -16.78 -6.45 4.21
C GLN A 93 -16.47 -4.96 4.06
N LEU A 94 -15.78 -4.60 2.98
CA LEU A 94 -15.48 -3.21 2.64
C LEU A 94 -16.08 -2.89 1.26
N SER A 95 -16.20 -1.61 0.92
CA SER A 95 -16.59 -1.17 -0.41
C SER A 95 -15.71 0.01 -0.81
N TYR A 96 -14.89 -0.18 -1.83
CA TYR A 96 -13.91 0.78 -2.34
C TYR A 96 -13.08 1.44 -1.23
N PRO A 97 -12.35 0.65 -0.39
CA PRO A 97 -11.55 1.22 0.68
C PRO A 97 -10.48 2.17 0.12
N ALA A 98 -10.51 3.43 0.52
CA ALA A 98 -9.63 4.47 0.00
C ALA A 98 -8.48 4.76 0.98
N HIS A 99 -8.46 5.95 1.58
CA HIS A 99 -7.38 6.38 2.45
C HIS A 99 -7.29 5.56 3.73
N LEU A 100 -6.05 5.34 4.18
CA LEU A 100 -5.71 4.65 5.41
C LEU A 100 -4.93 5.59 6.31
N PHE A 101 -5.09 5.42 7.61
CA PHE A 101 -4.24 6.02 8.63
C PHE A 101 -3.98 4.97 9.70
N VAL A 102 -2.75 4.94 10.21
CA VAL A 102 -2.38 4.12 11.37
C VAL A 102 -2.05 5.10 12.48
N ASP A 103 -2.75 4.95 13.61
CA ASP A 103 -2.51 5.78 14.78
C ASP A 103 -1.15 5.46 15.43
N ARG A 104 -0.60 6.45 16.13
CA ARG A 104 0.53 6.24 17.03
C ARG A 104 -0.07 6.11 18.42
N ASP A 105 -0.02 4.91 18.99
CA ASP A 105 -0.49 4.67 20.36
C ASP A 105 0.12 5.66 21.37
#